data_AF-A0A6J8CFT1-F1
#
_entry.id   AF-A0A6J8CFT1-F1
#
_cell.length_a   1.000
_cell.length_b   1.000
_cell.length_c   1.000
_cell.angle_alpha   90.00
_cell.angle_beta   90.00
_cell.angle_gamma   90.00
#
_symmetry.space_group_name_H-M   'P 1'
#
loop_
_entity.id
_entity.type
_entity.pdbx_description
1 polymer ?
#
loop_
_entity_poly.entity_id
_entity_poly.type
_entity_poly.pdbx_seq_one_letter_code
_entity_poly.pdbx_strand_id
1 'polypeptide(L)'
;MDQSQQNFLRIVGVVYGPGSNAVRCYFDRCFPPDVLNTQLSITLRTKIEALKQKNVLSDAQWNILFPAKGSASSVLFDVTLMTLLLRHFHFKKKKHPVDQDPKPKSDLARIKYYRNVIAHSKDGAIDDASYKEAWTDLCEVSGRQIRRANLKMECELLGRADLNMAYKAQREELSRNITRLEEHEAALESRQDQLASDLIKQGEISSKNEDIIKRIVTDLNSKHEEVIRSLEEHINNLKIQLEGMSKRLYSQQSTIPHNIKAKIMRQIKKWVEDEKKYVIIDTTVDILDLLMNHSSLTVAGNAGCGKTALIRHLALRLMSRGYEIVPIIEPKQL
;
A
#
# COMPACT_ATOMS: atom_id res chain seq x y z
N MET A 1 -44.22 -32.63 1.51
CA MET A 1 -43.56 -33.54 2.46
C MET A 1 -44.64 -34.44 3.04
N ASP A 2 -44.47 -35.75 3.00
CA ASP A 2 -45.44 -36.67 3.61
C ASP A 2 -45.26 -36.75 5.14
N GLN A 3 -46.15 -37.49 5.81
CA GLN A 3 -46.12 -37.64 7.27
C GLN A 3 -44.82 -38.30 7.76
N SER A 4 -44.29 -39.28 7.01
CA SER A 4 -43.08 -40.02 7.40
C SER A 4 -41.83 -39.14 7.38
N GLN A 5 -41.76 -38.22 6.41
CA GLN A 5 -40.71 -37.21 6.31
C GLN A 5 -40.84 -36.14 7.41
N GLN A 6 -42.06 -35.72 7.75
CA GLN A 6 -42.28 -34.79 8.87
C GLN A 6 -41.85 -35.42 10.20
N ASN A 7 -42.20 -36.69 10.43
CA ASN A 7 -41.76 -37.44 11.61
C ASN A 7 -40.24 -37.52 11.69
N PHE A 8 -39.58 -37.76 10.55
CA PHE A 8 -38.13 -37.79 10.49
C PHE A 8 -37.52 -36.46 10.91
N LEU A 9 -38.03 -35.34 10.37
CA LEU A 9 -37.57 -34.00 10.74
C LEU A 9 -37.83 -33.68 12.22
N ARG A 10 -38.93 -34.17 12.80
CA ARG A 10 -39.19 -34.04 14.25
C ARG A 10 -38.11 -34.74 15.07
N ILE A 11 -37.73 -35.97 14.69
CA ILE A 11 -36.65 -36.70 15.37
C ILE A 11 -35.30 -36.00 15.16
N VAL A 12 -35.00 -35.51 13.95
CA VAL A 12 -33.81 -34.66 13.69
C VAL A 12 -33.79 -33.48 14.66
N GLY A 13 -34.91 -32.76 14.79
CA GLY A 13 -35.04 -31.62 15.70
C GLY A 13 -34.71 -31.99 17.15
N VAL A 14 -35.29 -33.09 17.66
CA VAL A 14 -35.04 -33.55 19.03
C VAL A 14 -33.59 -34.03 19.23
N VAL A 15 -33.04 -34.79 18.28
CA VAL A 15 -31.67 -35.31 18.38
C VAL A 15 -30.65 -34.18 18.39
N TYR A 16 -30.76 -33.24 17.44
CA TYR A 16 -29.75 -32.20 17.25
C TYR A 16 -29.93 -31.00 18.19
N GLY A 17 -31.14 -30.74 18.68
CA GLY A 17 -31.40 -29.75 19.72
C GLY A 17 -31.29 -30.36 21.12
N PRO A 18 -32.41 -30.79 21.73
CA PRO A 18 -32.42 -31.23 23.12
C PRO A 18 -31.54 -32.46 23.41
N GLY A 19 -31.41 -33.40 22.48
CA GLY A 19 -30.53 -34.56 22.62
C GLY A 19 -29.05 -34.15 22.74
N SER A 20 -28.58 -33.30 21.82
CA SER A 20 -27.22 -32.73 21.91
C SER A 20 -27.01 -31.93 23.19
N ASN A 21 -28.02 -31.15 23.60
CA ASN A 21 -27.97 -30.37 24.83
C ASN A 21 -27.92 -31.28 26.08
N ALA A 22 -28.61 -32.43 26.04
CA ALA A 22 -28.59 -33.41 27.12
C ALA A 22 -27.18 -34.01 27.30
N VAL A 23 -26.51 -34.33 26.19
CA VAL A 23 -25.11 -34.76 26.22
C VAL A 23 -24.22 -33.66 26.79
N ARG A 24 -24.41 -32.39 26.39
CA ARG A 24 -23.62 -31.25 26.90
C ARG A 24 -23.86 -31.00 28.38
N CYS A 25 -25.11 -30.96 28.83
CA CYS A 25 -25.44 -30.79 30.25
C CYS A 25 -24.85 -31.88 31.13
N TYR A 26 -24.85 -33.14 30.68
CA TYR A 26 -24.16 -34.20 31.40
C TYR A 26 -22.64 -34.04 31.35
N PHE A 27 -22.09 -33.70 30.18
CA PHE A 27 -20.66 -33.41 30.01
C PHE A 27 -20.19 -32.33 30.99
N ASP A 28 -20.90 -31.20 31.06
CA ASP A 28 -20.57 -30.06 31.92
C ASP A 28 -20.69 -30.40 33.41
N ARG A 29 -21.55 -31.37 33.80
CA ARG A 29 -21.54 -31.89 35.18
C ARG A 29 -20.28 -32.70 35.50
N CYS A 30 -19.73 -33.41 34.51
CA CYS A 30 -18.53 -34.22 34.67
C CYS A 30 -17.23 -33.40 34.50
N PHE A 31 -17.27 -32.39 33.63
CA PHE A 31 -16.17 -31.50 33.26
C PHE A 31 -16.67 -30.05 33.29
N PRO A 32 -16.75 -29.42 34.48
CA PRO A 32 -17.35 -28.10 34.62
C PRO A 32 -16.67 -27.03 33.74
N PRO A 33 -17.42 -26.15 33.04
CA PRO A 33 -16.87 -25.20 32.08
C PRO A 33 -15.80 -24.25 32.64
N ASP A 34 -15.92 -23.88 33.91
CA ASP A 34 -15.00 -23.01 34.65
C ASP A 34 -13.61 -23.63 34.84
N VAL A 35 -13.53 -24.96 34.97
CA VAL A 35 -12.27 -25.69 35.12
C VAL A 35 -11.91 -26.54 33.89
N LEU A 36 -12.73 -26.52 32.84
CA LEU A 36 -12.58 -27.37 31.67
C LEU A 36 -11.19 -27.23 31.02
N ASN A 37 -10.72 -26.00 30.84
CA ASN A 37 -9.42 -25.74 30.22
C ASN A 37 -8.26 -26.28 31.07
N THR A 38 -8.32 -26.07 32.38
CA THR A 38 -7.33 -26.62 33.33
C THR A 38 -7.36 -28.16 33.31
N GLN A 39 -8.55 -28.76 33.26
CA GLN A 39 -8.69 -30.21 33.17
C GLN A 39 -8.13 -30.77 31.85
N LEU A 40 -8.41 -30.13 30.71
CA LEU A 40 -7.91 -30.55 29.40
C LEU A 40 -6.39 -30.39 29.28
N SER A 41 -5.85 -29.26 29.71
CA SER A 41 -4.44 -28.89 29.51
C SER A 41 -3.49 -29.44 30.57
N ILE A 42 -3.98 -29.78 31.76
CA ILE A 42 -3.14 -30.28 32.86
C ILE A 42 -3.54 -31.70 33.23
N THR A 43 -4.79 -31.93 33.63
CA THR A 43 -5.20 -33.21 34.23
C THR A 43 -5.30 -34.35 33.21
N LEU A 44 -5.76 -34.05 32.00
CA LEU A 44 -6.06 -35.03 30.96
C LEU A 44 -5.09 -34.99 29.77
N ARG A 45 -4.17 -34.02 29.76
CA ARG A 45 -3.32 -33.69 28.60
C ARG A 45 -2.62 -34.90 27.99
N THR A 46 -1.85 -35.63 28.80
CA THR A 46 -1.09 -36.81 28.35
C THR A 46 -1.99 -37.92 27.82
N LYS A 47 -3.17 -38.10 28.40
CA LYS A 47 -4.13 -39.10 27.93
C LYS A 47 -4.81 -38.68 26.63
N ILE A 48 -5.09 -37.39 26.44
CA ILE A 48 -5.64 -36.83 25.20
C ILE A 48 -4.60 -36.92 24.07
N GLU A 49 -3.33 -36.62 24.36
CA GLU A 49 -2.21 -36.82 23.42
C GLU A 49 -2.09 -38.29 22.98
N ALA A 50 -2.25 -39.23 23.91
CA ALA A 50 -2.26 -40.65 23.55
C ALA A 50 -3.44 -41.04 22.65
N LEU A 51 -4.61 -40.40 22.79
CA LEU A 51 -5.74 -40.60 21.86
C LEU A 51 -5.44 -40.00 20.48
N LYS A 52 -4.76 -38.86 20.44
CA LYS A 52 -4.31 -38.23 19.19
C LYS A 52 -3.31 -39.11 18.44
N GLN A 53 -2.29 -39.62 19.14
CA GLN A 53 -1.29 -40.52 18.57
C GLN A 53 -1.90 -41.83 18.03
N LYS A 54 -3.00 -42.30 18.63
CA LYS A 54 -3.74 -43.49 18.17
C LYS A 54 -4.77 -43.19 17.08
N ASN A 55 -4.78 -41.99 16.51
CA ASN A 55 -5.75 -41.53 15.51
C ASN A 55 -7.22 -41.65 15.96
N VAL A 56 -7.47 -41.60 17.28
CA VAL A 56 -8.84 -41.59 17.84
C VAL A 56 -9.43 -40.19 17.82
N LEU A 57 -8.59 -39.15 17.84
CA LEU A 57 -8.97 -37.74 17.69
C LEU A 57 -8.47 -37.19 16.35
N SER A 58 -9.37 -36.59 15.56
CA SER A 58 -9.01 -35.91 14.31
C SER A 58 -8.28 -34.57 14.57
N ASP A 59 -7.63 -33.98 13.56
CA ASP A 59 -7.03 -32.64 13.68
C ASP A 59 -8.06 -31.56 13.99
N ALA A 60 -9.25 -31.65 13.39
CA ALA A 60 -10.34 -30.74 13.67
C ALA A 60 -10.78 -30.80 15.15
N GLN A 61 -10.95 -32.00 15.70
CA GLN A 61 -11.29 -32.19 17.11
C GLN A 61 -10.17 -31.71 18.04
N TRP A 62 -8.91 -31.95 17.65
CA TRP A 62 -7.75 -31.46 18.39
C TRP A 62 -7.73 -29.94 18.50
N ASN A 63 -7.93 -29.24 17.38
CA ASN A 63 -7.93 -27.78 17.33
C ASN A 63 -9.12 -27.17 18.11
N ILE A 64 -10.20 -27.92 18.30
CA ILE A 64 -11.32 -27.51 19.16
C ILE A 64 -10.96 -27.67 20.65
N LEU A 65 -10.24 -28.73 21.02
CA LEU A 65 -9.79 -28.96 22.40
C LEU A 65 -8.63 -28.05 22.81
N PHE A 66 -7.77 -27.70 21.87
CA PHE A 66 -6.58 -26.87 22.07
C PHE A 66 -6.49 -25.80 20.98
N PRO A 67 -7.35 -24.77 21.04
CA PRO A 67 -7.38 -23.74 20.02
C PRO A 67 -6.11 -22.88 20.06
N ALA A 68 -5.66 -22.43 18.90
CA ALA A 68 -4.49 -21.54 18.79
C ALA A 68 -4.70 -20.18 19.48
N LYS A 69 -5.96 -19.74 19.58
CA LYS A 69 -6.35 -18.51 20.29
C LYS A 69 -7.56 -18.80 21.17
N GLY A 70 -7.53 -18.26 22.38
CA GLY A 70 -8.61 -18.41 23.35
C GLY A 70 -8.57 -19.73 24.10
N SER A 71 -9.73 -20.15 24.57
CA SER A 71 -9.89 -21.31 25.45
C SER A 71 -10.96 -22.24 24.90
N ALA A 72 -10.81 -23.54 25.15
CA ALA A 72 -11.80 -24.52 24.74
C ALA A 72 -13.12 -24.29 25.50
N SER A 73 -14.23 -24.50 24.80
CA SER A 73 -15.59 -24.36 25.33
C SER A 73 -16.42 -25.57 24.92
N SER A 74 -17.12 -26.18 25.86
CA SER A 74 -18.00 -27.33 25.60
C SER A 74 -19.17 -26.99 24.65
N VAL A 75 -19.48 -25.70 24.47
CA VAL A 75 -20.45 -25.21 23.48
C VAL A 75 -20.02 -25.60 22.05
N LEU A 76 -18.72 -25.56 21.77
CA LEU A 76 -18.16 -25.89 20.45
C LEU A 76 -17.96 -27.40 20.24
N PHE A 77 -18.19 -28.23 21.28
CA PHE A 77 -18.00 -29.67 21.16
C PHE A 77 -19.23 -30.30 20.54
N ASP A 78 -19.02 -31.16 19.55
CA ASP A 78 -20.08 -31.98 18.99
C ASP A 78 -20.38 -33.20 19.89
N VAL A 79 -21.53 -33.84 19.68
CA VAL A 79 -21.94 -35.02 20.46
C VAL A 79 -20.90 -36.15 20.38
N THR A 80 -20.22 -36.31 19.25
CA THR A 80 -19.19 -37.34 19.08
C THR A 80 -18.01 -37.09 20.02
N LEU A 81 -17.48 -35.87 20.02
CA LEU A 81 -16.36 -35.46 20.85
C LEU A 81 -16.70 -35.57 22.33
N MET A 82 -17.85 -35.04 22.76
CA MET A 82 -18.29 -35.14 24.16
C MET A 82 -18.44 -36.59 24.62
N THR A 83 -19.07 -37.44 23.80
CA THR A 83 -19.24 -38.87 24.12
C THR A 83 -17.91 -39.62 24.18
N LEU A 84 -16.95 -39.25 23.31
CA LEU A 84 -15.61 -39.83 23.30
C LEU A 84 -14.86 -39.47 24.58
N LEU A 85 -14.86 -38.20 24.98
CA LEU A 85 -14.20 -37.75 26.21
C LEU A 85 -14.83 -38.41 27.46
N LEU A 86 -16.16 -38.43 27.56
CA LEU A 86 -16.87 -39.11 28.66
C LEU A 86 -16.51 -40.60 28.75
N ARG A 87 -16.51 -41.29 27.60
CA ARG A 87 -16.12 -42.71 27.53
C ARG A 87 -14.70 -42.95 28.00
N HIS A 88 -13.75 -42.08 27.64
CA HIS A 88 -12.34 -42.31 27.92
C HIS A 88 -11.90 -41.83 29.30
N PHE A 89 -12.55 -40.80 29.87
CA PHE A 89 -12.06 -40.13 31.07
C PHE A 89 -13.03 -40.16 32.25
N HIS A 90 -14.33 -40.30 32.01
CA HIS A 90 -15.33 -40.40 33.06
C HIS A 90 -15.71 -41.86 33.31
N PHE A 91 -16.29 -42.54 32.32
CA PHE A 91 -16.83 -43.91 32.45
C PHE A 91 -15.77 -45.02 32.58
N LYS A 92 -14.48 -44.70 32.48
CA LYS A 92 -13.38 -45.65 32.71
C LYS A 92 -12.86 -45.65 34.17
N LYS A 93 -13.26 -44.69 35.01
CA LYS A 93 -12.85 -44.65 36.42
C LYS A 93 -13.63 -45.73 37.21
N LYS A 94 -13.00 -46.37 38.21
CA LYS A 94 -13.69 -47.31 39.11
C LYS A 94 -14.74 -46.54 39.92
N LYS A 95 -16.02 -46.94 39.77
CA LYS A 95 -17.25 -46.48 40.44
C LYS A 95 -17.15 -45.12 41.14
N HIS A 96 -17.41 -44.03 40.42
CA HIS A 96 -17.73 -42.74 41.03
C HIS A 96 -19.11 -42.82 41.72
N PRO A 97 -19.44 -42.03 42.76
CA PRO A 97 -20.79 -41.99 43.35
C PRO A 97 -21.92 -41.75 42.33
N VAL A 98 -21.61 -41.04 41.23
CA VAL A 98 -22.53 -40.77 40.11
C VAL A 98 -22.76 -42.02 39.22
N ASP A 99 -21.85 -43.01 39.26
CA ASP A 99 -21.94 -44.27 38.51
C ASP A 99 -22.78 -45.35 39.22
N GLN A 100 -23.41 -45.05 40.36
CA GLN A 100 -24.29 -46.01 41.03
C GLN A 100 -25.58 -46.29 40.23
N ASP A 101 -25.95 -45.39 39.30
CA ASP A 101 -27.02 -45.63 38.33
C ASP A 101 -26.40 -45.89 36.94
N PRO A 102 -26.53 -47.08 36.32
CA PRO A 102 -26.02 -47.35 34.97
C PRO A 102 -26.72 -46.52 33.86
N LYS A 103 -27.77 -45.77 34.22
CA LYS A 103 -28.61 -45.02 33.29
C LYS A 103 -27.91 -43.93 32.48
N PRO A 104 -27.02 -43.06 33.00
CA PRO A 104 -26.47 -41.95 32.19
C PRO A 104 -25.63 -42.44 31.02
N LYS A 105 -24.80 -43.47 31.21
CA LYS A 105 -24.03 -44.09 30.12
C LYS A 105 -24.95 -44.71 29.07
N SER A 106 -26.04 -45.35 29.51
CA SER A 106 -27.04 -45.96 28.63
C SER A 106 -27.84 -44.90 27.86
N ASP A 107 -28.27 -43.83 28.53
CA ASP A 107 -29.00 -42.69 27.96
C ASP A 107 -28.20 -42.01 26.85
N LEU A 108 -26.92 -41.70 27.11
CA LEU A 108 -26.05 -41.10 26.11
C LEU A 108 -25.79 -42.04 24.93
N ALA A 109 -25.73 -43.35 25.17
CA ALA A 109 -25.61 -44.34 24.10
C ALA A 109 -26.85 -44.38 23.21
N ARG A 110 -28.06 -44.23 23.78
CA ARG A 110 -29.32 -44.13 23.03
C ARG A 110 -29.41 -42.85 22.21
N ILE A 111 -29.07 -41.69 22.78
CA ILE A 111 -29.02 -40.42 22.02
C ILE A 111 -28.05 -40.55 20.83
N LYS A 112 -26.86 -41.14 21.07
CA LYS A 112 -25.89 -41.39 20.00
C LYS A 112 -26.44 -42.37 18.95
N TYR A 113 -27.12 -43.43 19.38
CA TYR A 113 -27.74 -44.40 18.49
C TYR A 113 -28.73 -43.72 17.53
N TYR A 114 -29.68 -42.95 18.05
CA TYR A 114 -30.64 -42.24 17.21
C TYR A 114 -29.99 -41.20 16.30
N ARG A 115 -28.96 -40.48 16.77
CA ARG A 115 -28.17 -39.59 15.90
C ARG A 115 -27.57 -40.34 14.72
N ASN A 116 -27.00 -41.52 14.95
CA ASN A 116 -26.43 -42.34 13.89
C ASN A 116 -27.51 -42.87 12.94
N VAL A 117 -28.66 -43.33 13.47
CA VAL A 117 -29.80 -43.76 12.65
C VAL A 117 -30.27 -42.64 11.72
N ILE A 118 -30.41 -41.42 12.26
CA ILE A 118 -30.81 -40.24 11.48
C ILE A 118 -29.76 -39.85 10.46
N ALA A 119 -28.47 -39.82 10.84
CA ALA A 119 -27.37 -39.45 9.95
C ALA A 119 -27.16 -40.43 8.79
N HIS A 120 -27.55 -41.69 8.95
CA HIS A 120 -27.45 -42.73 7.93
C HIS A 120 -28.77 -43.03 7.21
N SER A 121 -29.84 -42.29 7.50
CA SER A 121 -31.09 -42.40 6.77
C SER A 121 -30.91 -41.89 5.35
N LYS A 122 -31.24 -42.71 4.35
CA LYS A 122 -31.14 -42.35 2.93
C LYS A 122 -32.38 -41.61 2.43
N ASP A 123 -33.54 -42.00 2.95
CA ASP A 123 -34.83 -41.57 2.43
C ASP A 123 -35.43 -40.42 3.25
N GLY A 124 -34.81 -40.07 4.37
CA GLY A 124 -35.25 -38.97 5.24
C GLY A 124 -36.68 -39.17 5.75
N ALA A 125 -37.08 -40.42 5.96
CA ALA A 125 -38.44 -40.81 6.35
C ALA A 125 -38.38 -41.83 7.49
N ILE A 126 -39.38 -41.78 8.38
CA ILE A 126 -39.60 -42.74 9.46
C ILE A 126 -41.09 -42.99 9.61
N ASP A 127 -41.50 -44.26 9.71
CA ASP A 127 -42.90 -44.62 9.90
C ASP A 127 -43.42 -44.18 11.28
N ASP A 128 -44.74 -44.12 11.42
CA ASP A 128 -45.37 -43.62 12.65
C ASP A 128 -45.06 -44.46 13.89
N ALA A 129 -44.86 -45.77 13.76
CA ALA A 129 -44.57 -46.64 14.90
C ALA A 129 -43.13 -46.42 15.39
N SER A 130 -42.17 -46.49 14.48
CA SER A 130 -40.76 -46.19 14.76
C SER A 130 -40.57 -44.77 15.26
N TYR A 131 -41.33 -43.80 14.73
CA TYR A 131 -41.36 -42.43 15.21
C TYR A 131 -41.80 -42.33 16.67
N LYS A 132 -42.94 -42.93 17.03
CA LYS A 132 -43.48 -42.85 18.40
C LYS A 132 -42.53 -43.48 19.41
N GLU A 133 -41.92 -44.61 19.06
CA GLU A 133 -40.92 -45.28 19.89
C GLU A 133 -39.68 -44.39 20.09
N ALA A 134 -39.08 -43.94 18.98
CA ALA A 134 -37.88 -43.10 19.00
C ALA A 134 -38.12 -41.78 19.73
N TRP A 135 -39.25 -41.13 19.47
CA TRP A 135 -39.64 -39.88 20.10
C TRP A 135 -39.77 -40.04 21.62
N THR A 136 -40.45 -41.09 22.07
CA THR A 136 -40.68 -41.34 23.49
C THR A 136 -39.36 -41.62 24.22
N ASP A 137 -38.54 -42.52 23.70
CA ASP A 137 -37.24 -42.84 24.30
C ASP A 137 -36.32 -41.61 24.31
N LEU A 138 -36.22 -40.87 23.19
CA LEU A 138 -35.40 -39.66 23.10
C LEU A 138 -35.83 -38.57 24.09
N CYS A 139 -37.13 -38.33 24.23
CA CYS A 139 -37.65 -37.36 25.20
C CYS A 139 -37.36 -37.81 26.64
N GLU A 140 -37.51 -39.10 26.93
CA GLU A 140 -37.24 -39.63 28.27
C GLU A 140 -35.76 -39.51 28.63
N VAL A 141 -34.87 -40.03 27.78
CA VAL A 141 -33.42 -40.06 28.04
C VAL A 141 -32.84 -38.64 28.08
N SER A 142 -33.26 -37.74 27.19
CA SER A 142 -32.82 -36.35 27.21
C SER A 142 -33.33 -35.63 28.46
N GLY A 143 -34.55 -35.96 28.89
CA GLY A 143 -35.21 -35.33 30.03
C GLY A 143 -34.64 -35.74 31.38
N ARG A 144 -33.97 -36.90 31.45
CA ARG A 144 -33.16 -37.26 32.61
C ARG A 144 -31.91 -36.40 32.75
N GLN A 145 -31.37 -35.90 31.64
CA GLN A 145 -30.09 -35.18 31.63
C GLN A 145 -30.23 -33.66 31.72
N ILE A 146 -31.33 -33.09 31.21
CA ILE A 146 -31.63 -31.65 31.28
C ILE A 146 -32.71 -31.40 32.35
N ARG A 147 -32.82 -30.18 32.89
CA ARG A 147 -33.99 -29.78 33.68
C ARG A 147 -35.27 -30.05 32.88
N ARG A 148 -36.09 -31.01 33.34
CA ARG A 148 -37.27 -31.56 32.64
C ARG A 148 -38.23 -30.53 32.05
N ALA A 149 -38.38 -29.36 32.67
CA ALA A 149 -39.28 -28.30 32.21
C ALA A 149 -38.88 -27.73 30.83
N ASN A 150 -37.59 -27.55 30.56
CA ASN A 150 -37.10 -26.97 29.30
C ASN A 150 -37.29 -27.94 28.14
N LEU A 151 -37.00 -29.23 28.36
CA LEU A 151 -37.17 -30.25 27.34
C LEU A 151 -38.64 -30.46 26.98
N LYS A 152 -39.52 -30.51 27.98
CA LYS A 152 -40.94 -30.75 27.75
C LYS A 152 -41.54 -29.69 26.83
N MET A 153 -41.19 -28.42 27.05
CA MET A 153 -41.61 -27.31 26.18
C MET A 153 -41.08 -27.46 24.75
N GLU A 154 -39.79 -27.76 24.59
CA GLU A 154 -39.15 -27.89 23.27
C GLU A 154 -39.71 -29.06 22.46
N CYS A 155 -39.93 -30.21 23.10
CA CYS A 155 -40.59 -31.36 22.49
C CYS A 155 -42.05 -31.07 22.14
N GLU A 156 -42.81 -30.39 22.99
CA GLU A 156 -44.20 -29.99 22.69
C GLU A 156 -44.29 -29.03 21.50
N LEU A 157 -43.37 -28.06 21.42
CA LEU A 157 -43.29 -27.13 20.28
C LEU A 157 -42.94 -27.87 18.98
N LEU A 158 -41.92 -28.72 19.00
CA LEU A 158 -41.50 -29.52 17.84
C LEU A 158 -42.60 -30.51 17.40
N GLY A 159 -43.31 -31.11 18.35
CA GLY A 159 -44.42 -32.03 18.07
C GLY A 159 -45.62 -31.34 17.40
N ARG A 160 -45.85 -30.06 17.72
CA ARG A 160 -46.97 -29.26 17.17
C ARG A 160 -46.60 -28.47 15.91
N ALA A 161 -45.32 -28.39 15.55
CA ALA A 161 -44.87 -27.62 14.40
C ALA A 161 -45.39 -28.21 13.07
N ASP A 162 -45.97 -27.35 12.23
CA ASP A 162 -46.20 -27.65 10.82
C ASP A 162 -44.89 -27.44 10.04
N LEU A 163 -44.06 -28.48 10.08
CA LEU A 163 -42.76 -28.49 9.40
C LEU A 163 -42.91 -28.41 7.87
N ASN A 164 -44.06 -28.80 7.31
CA ASN A 164 -44.27 -28.75 5.87
C ASN A 164 -44.47 -27.30 5.40
N MET A 165 -45.23 -26.49 6.16
CA MET A 165 -45.38 -25.06 5.88
C MET A 165 -44.07 -24.30 6.05
N ALA A 166 -43.34 -24.54 7.14
CA ALA A 166 -42.04 -23.89 7.38
C ALA A 166 -40.99 -24.26 6.30
N TYR A 167 -40.90 -25.54 5.94
CA TYR A 167 -40.01 -26.01 4.88
C TYR A 167 -40.36 -25.40 3.52
N LYS A 168 -41.66 -25.30 3.20
CA LYS A 168 -42.12 -24.69 1.96
C LYS A 168 -41.75 -23.20 1.89
N ALA A 169 -42.01 -22.45 2.96
CA ALA A 169 -41.66 -21.03 3.05
C ALA A 169 -40.14 -20.81 2.87
N GLN A 170 -39.32 -21.61 3.54
CA GLN A 170 -37.87 -21.52 3.42
C GLN A 170 -37.38 -21.87 2.01
N ARG A 171 -37.98 -22.88 1.37
CA ARG A 171 -37.65 -23.24 -0.02
C ARG A 171 -38.04 -22.15 -1.01
N GLU A 172 -39.18 -21.50 -0.81
CA GLU A 172 -39.62 -20.36 -1.62
C GLU A 172 -38.72 -19.14 -1.43
N GLU A 173 -38.28 -18.87 -0.19
CA GLU A 173 -37.28 -17.84 0.09
C GLU A 173 -35.94 -18.13 -0.58
N LEU A 174 -35.45 -19.37 -0.48
CA LEU A 174 -34.22 -19.77 -1.14
C LEU A 174 -34.34 -19.62 -2.67
N SER A 175 -35.48 -20.02 -3.24
CA SER A 175 -35.75 -19.83 -4.67
C SER A 175 -35.72 -18.36 -5.07
N ARG A 176 -36.32 -17.47 -4.27
CA ARG A 176 -36.27 -16.01 -4.51
C ARG A 176 -34.85 -15.48 -4.45
N ASN A 177 -34.05 -15.97 -3.51
CA ASN A 177 -32.65 -15.55 -3.38
C ASN A 177 -31.80 -16.02 -4.56
N ILE A 178 -32.04 -17.23 -5.08
CA ILE A 178 -31.37 -17.73 -6.28
C ILE A 178 -31.67 -16.81 -7.48
N THR A 179 -32.95 -16.50 -7.73
CA THR A 179 -33.33 -15.60 -8.84
C THR A 179 -32.68 -14.22 -8.72
N ARG A 180 -32.63 -13.65 -7.51
CA ARG A 180 -31.94 -12.36 -7.28
C ARG A 180 -30.44 -12.45 -7.57
N LEU A 181 -29.80 -13.57 -7.24
CA LEU A 181 -28.38 -13.77 -7.53
C LEU A 181 -28.14 -13.87 -9.03
N GLU A 182 -28.98 -14.59 -9.76
CA GLU A 182 -28.92 -14.68 -11.23
C GLU A 182 -29.10 -13.30 -11.89
N GLU A 183 -30.04 -12.48 -11.41
CA GLU A 183 -30.24 -11.10 -11.88
C GLU A 183 -29.00 -10.22 -11.62
N HIS A 184 -28.41 -10.34 -10.43
CA HIS A 184 -27.18 -9.60 -10.09
C HIS A 184 -25.99 -10.04 -10.93
N GLU A 185 -25.87 -11.34 -11.22
CA GLU A 185 -24.82 -11.90 -12.08
C GLU A 185 -24.94 -11.36 -13.50
N ALA A 186 -26.14 -11.38 -14.10
CA ALA A 186 -26.39 -10.80 -15.41
C ALA A 186 -26.07 -9.29 -15.47
N ALA A 187 -26.41 -8.54 -14.41
CA ALA A 187 -26.09 -7.11 -14.32
C ALA A 187 -24.57 -6.85 -14.23
N LEU A 188 -23.83 -7.74 -13.54
CA LEU A 188 -22.37 -7.66 -13.46
C LEU A 188 -21.71 -7.95 -14.80
N GLU A 189 -22.18 -8.96 -15.53
CA GLU A 189 -21.70 -9.26 -16.89
C GLU A 189 -21.91 -8.07 -17.83
N SER A 190 -23.11 -7.50 -17.85
CA SER A 190 -23.40 -6.30 -18.67
C SER A 190 -22.49 -5.12 -18.32
N ARG A 191 -22.19 -4.93 -17.03
CA ARG A 191 -21.29 -3.87 -16.58
C ARG A 191 -19.83 -4.15 -16.95
N GLN A 192 -19.40 -5.41 -16.96
CA GLN A 192 -18.08 -5.79 -17.44
C GLN A 192 -17.92 -5.48 -18.93
N ASP A 193 -18.93 -5.78 -19.75
CA ASP A 193 -18.92 -5.47 -21.19
C ASP A 193 -18.85 -3.96 -21.45
N GLN A 194 -19.60 -3.16 -20.68
CA GLN A 194 -19.55 -1.70 -20.77
C GLN A 194 -18.15 -1.16 -20.44
N LEU A 195 -17.55 -1.64 -19.34
CA LEU A 195 -16.19 -1.23 -18.95
C LEU A 195 -15.15 -1.64 -19.99
N ALA A 196 -15.28 -2.83 -20.60
CA ALA A 196 -14.40 -3.25 -21.68
C ALA A 196 -14.52 -2.33 -22.90
N SER A 197 -15.74 -1.94 -23.29
CA SER A 197 -15.97 -0.98 -24.37
C SER A 197 -15.35 0.39 -24.08
N ASP A 198 -15.51 0.89 -22.85
CA ASP A 198 -14.98 2.20 -22.48
C ASP A 198 -13.45 2.21 -22.37
N LEU A 199 -12.83 1.10 -21.95
CA LEU A 199 -11.37 0.94 -21.99
C LEU A 199 -10.82 0.98 -23.42
N ILE A 200 -11.51 0.34 -24.38
CA ILE A 200 -11.12 0.39 -25.79
C ILE A 200 -11.19 1.84 -26.29
N LYS A 201 -12.28 2.56 -26.02
CA LYS A 201 -12.41 3.99 -26.39
C LYS A 201 -11.32 4.85 -25.76
N GLN A 202 -10.99 4.63 -24.49
CA GLN A 202 -9.89 5.35 -23.84
C GLN A 202 -8.54 5.06 -24.51
N GLY A 203 -8.28 3.81 -24.90
CA GLY A 203 -7.09 3.42 -25.66
C GLY A 203 -6.99 4.17 -27.00
N GLU A 204 -8.09 4.25 -27.74
CA GLU A 204 -8.15 5.01 -29.01
C GLU A 204 -7.89 6.50 -28.82
N ILE A 205 -8.48 7.11 -27.78
CA ILE A 205 -8.25 8.52 -27.44
C ILE A 205 -6.78 8.74 -27.06
N SER A 206 -6.20 7.85 -26.27
CA SER A 206 -4.79 7.94 -25.88
C SER A 206 -3.86 7.86 -27.09
N SER A 207 -4.11 6.95 -28.03
CA SER A 207 -3.34 6.83 -29.28
C SER A 207 -3.44 8.11 -30.11
N LYS A 208 -4.65 8.67 -30.28
CA LYS A 208 -4.84 9.94 -31.01
C LYS A 208 -4.11 11.09 -30.34
N ASN A 209 -4.16 11.18 -29.01
CA ASN A 209 -3.44 12.20 -28.26
C ASN A 209 -1.92 12.05 -28.43
N GLU A 210 -1.39 10.83 -28.44
CA GLU A 210 0.02 10.57 -28.69
C GLU A 210 0.46 11.04 -30.08
N ASP A 211 -0.35 10.78 -31.11
CA ASP A 211 -0.08 11.26 -32.47
C ASP A 211 -0.12 12.79 -32.58
N ILE A 212 -1.07 13.43 -31.90
CA ILE A 212 -1.16 14.90 -31.84
C ILE A 212 0.07 15.49 -31.15
N ILE A 213 0.48 14.92 -30.01
CA ILE A 213 1.68 15.37 -29.28
C ILE A 213 2.92 15.22 -30.18
N LYS A 214 3.09 14.08 -30.85
CA LYS A 214 4.21 13.87 -31.79
C LYS A 214 4.25 14.95 -32.86
N ARG A 215 3.11 15.29 -33.48
CA ARG A 215 3.03 16.35 -34.50
C ARG A 215 3.39 17.72 -33.95
N ILE A 216 2.87 18.08 -32.78
CA ILE A 216 3.18 19.36 -32.12
C ILE A 216 4.67 19.46 -31.83
N VAL A 217 5.26 18.40 -31.27
CA VAL A 217 6.70 18.36 -30.97
C VAL A 217 7.53 18.49 -32.24
N THR A 218 7.17 17.80 -33.33
CA THR A 218 7.90 17.94 -34.61
C THR A 218 7.82 19.35 -35.19
N ASP A 219 6.65 20.01 -35.10
CA ASP A 219 6.46 21.38 -35.59
C ASP A 219 7.19 22.43 -34.74
N LEU A 220 7.22 22.24 -33.42
CA LEU A 220 8.00 23.11 -32.53
C LEU A 220 9.49 22.96 -32.78
N ASN A 221 9.98 21.73 -32.97
CA ASN A 221 11.39 21.49 -33.25
C ASN A 221 11.81 22.11 -34.58
N SER A 222 11.00 21.99 -35.65
CA SER A 222 11.34 22.62 -36.93
C SER A 222 11.42 24.15 -36.83
N LYS A 223 10.45 24.77 -36.15
CA LYS A 223 10.46 26.22 -35.88
C LYS A 223 11.66 26.65 -35.05
N HIS A 224 12.02 25.87 -34.03
CA HIS A 224 13.20 26.13 -33.21
C HIS A 224 14.49 26.09 -34.05
N GLU A 225 14.63 25.10 -34.93
CA GLU A 225 15.78 24.99 -35.85
C GLU A 225 15.84 26.13 -36.89
N GLU A 226 14.71 26.67 -37.32
CA GLU A 226 14.67 27.87 -38.16
C GLU A 226 15.15 29.12 -37.42
N VAL A 227 14.70 29.30 -36.18
CA VAL A 227 15.14 30.43 -35.34
C VAL A 227 16.63 30.35 -35.04
N ILE A 228 17.15 29.17 -34.68
CA ILE A 228 18.59 28.96 -34.46
C ILE A 228 19.37 29.36 -35.71
N ARG A 229 19.01 28.82 -36.88
CA ARG A 229 19.70 29.15 -38.14
C ARG A 229 19.68 30.65 -38.43
N SER A 230 18.55 31.31 -38.21
CA SER A 230 18.46 32.77 -38.39
C SER A 230 19.38 33.53 -37.44
N LEU A 231 19.45 33.13 -36.16
CA LEU A 231 20.35 33.76 -35.19
C LEU A 231 21.82 33.54 -35.54
N GLU A 232 22.20 32.32 -35.94
CA GLU A 232 23.55 31.99 -36.38
C GLU A 232 23.98 32.85 -37.58
N GLU A 233 23.10 33.03 -38.56
CA GLU A 233 23.34 33.88 -39.72
C GLU A 233 23.55 35.35 -39.33
N HIS A 234 22.68 35.89 -38.46
CA HIS A 234 22.84 37.27 -37.96
C HIS A 234 24.16 37.45 -37.18
N ILE A 235 24.53 36.49 -36.32
CA ILE A 235 25.79 36.52 -35.58
C ILE A 235 26.97 36.50 -36.55
N ASN A 236 26.92 35.67 -37.59
CA ASN A 236 27.99 35.59 -38.58
C ASN A 236 28.13 36.90 -39.37
N ASN A 237 27.02 37.51 -39.77
CA ASN A 237 26.99 38.81 -40.43
C ASN A 237 27.60 39.92 -39.54
N LEU A 238 27.24 39.94 -38.25
CA LEU A 238 27.81 40.88 -37.28
C LEU A 238 29.32 40.69 -37.10
N LYS A 239 29.81 39.44 -37.05
CA LYS A 239 31.25 39.14 -36.99
C LYS A 239 31.99 39.69 -38.20
N ILE A 240 31.47 39.45 -39.41
CA ILE A 240 32.07 39.95 -40.66
C ILE A 240 32.11 41.49 -40.66
N GLN A 241 31.03 42.15 -40.21
CA GLN A 241 31.01 43.60 -40.09
C GLN A 241 32.05 44.12 -39.09
N LEU A 242 32.17 43.50 -37.93
CA LEU A 242 33.15 43.87 -36.89
C LEU A 242 34.59 43.71 -37.38
N GLU A 243 34.89 42.63 -38.11
CA GLU A 243 36.20 42.43 -38.75
C GLU A 243 36.49 43.51 -39.79
N GLY A 244 35.50 43.87 -40.62
CA GLY A 244 35.60 44.94 -41.60
C GLY A 244 35.85 46.30 -40.96
N MET A 245 35.14 46.62 -39.88
CA MET A 245 35.35 47.84 -39.09
C MET A 245 36.74 47.87 -38.45
N SER A 246 37.17 46.75 -37.85
CA SER A 246 38.51 46.62 -37.28
C SER A 246 39.59 46.89 -38.32
N LYS A 247 39.50 46.30 -39.53
CA LYS A 247 40.45 46.55 -40.63
C LYS A 247 40.52 48.04 -41.01
N ARG A 248 39.38 48.74 -41.05
CA ARG A 248 39.34 50.19 -41.34
C ARG A 248 40.02 51.01 -40.24
N LEU A 249 39.78 50.68 -38.97
CA LEU A 249 40.46 51.29 -37.82
C LEU A 249 41.98 51.10 -37.88
N TYR A 250 42.45 49.89 -38.19
CA TYR A 250 43.90 49.62 -38.36
C TYR A 250 44.52 50.38 -39.56
N SER A 251 43.76 50.61 -40.64
CA SER A 251 44.24 51.40 -41.79
C SER A 251 44.27 52.91 -41.55
N GLN A 252 43.47 53.42 -40.60
CA GLN A 252 43.40 54.86 -40.29
C GLN A 252 44.35 55.30 -39.16
N GLN A 253 44.85 54.37 -38.33
CA GLN A 253 45.91 54.64 -37.35
C GLN A 253 47.28 54.15 -37.82
N SER A 254 47.87 54.91 -38.75
CA SER A 254 49.31 54.84 -39.08
C SER A 254 49.86 56.26 -39.29
N THR A 255 49.73 57.12 -38.27
CA THR A 255 50.44 58.40 -38.21
C THR A 255 51.82 58.29 -37.55
N ILE A 256 52.14 57.13 -36.95
CA ILE A 256 53.45 56.89 -36.32
C ILE A 256 54.21 55.82 -37.11
N PRO A 257 55.39 56.14 -37.68
CA PRO A 257 56.27 55.17 -38.33
C PRO A 257 56.50 53.93 -37.46
N HIS A 258 56.45 52.74 -38.07
CA HIS A 258 56.50 51.44 -37.38
C HIS A 258 57.68 51.29 -36.40
N ASN A 259 58.83 51.91 -36.71
CA ASN A 259 60.03 51.90 -35.86
C ASN A 259 59.85 52.69 -34.55
N ILE A 260 59.03 53.75 -34.56
CA ILE A 260 58.72 54.57 -33.39
C ILE A 260 57.67 53.86 -32.52
N LYS A 261 56.64 53.27 -33.13
CA LYS A 261 55.60 52.50 -32.43
C LYS A 261 56.18 51.32 -31.64
N ALA A 262 57.15 50.60 -32.21
CA ALA A 262 57.84 49.51 -31.51
C ALA A 262 58.65 50.00 -30.29
N LYS A 263 59.31 51.17 -30.39
CA LYS A 263 60.05 51.80 -29.27
C LYS A 263 59.10 52.28 -28.18
N ILE A 264 58.00 52.92 -28.55
CA ILE A 264 56.93 53.36 -27.63
C ILE A 264 56.32 52.16 -26.92
N MET A 265 55.98 51.08 -27.62
CA MET A 265 55.38 49.87 -27.02
C MET A 265 56.32 49.19 -26.02
N ARG A 266 57.65 49.19 -26.25
CA ARG A 266 58.62 48.71 -25.24
C ARG A 266 58.62 49.58 -23.98
N GLN A 267 58.51 50.90 -24.13
CA GLN A 267 58.45 51.83 -23.00
C GLN A 267 57.14 51.70 -22.21
N ILE A 268 56.00 51.61 -22.91
CA ILE A 268 54.68 51.41 -22.28
C ILE A 268 54.63 50.08 -21.53
N LYS A 269 55.17 48.98 -22.08
CA LYS A 269 55.27 47.70 -21.35
C LYS A 269 56.00 47.85 -20.01
N LYS A 270 57.10 48.60 -19.98
CA LYS A 270 57.83 48.91 -18.74
C LYS A 270 56.96 49.73 -17.78
N TRP A 271 56.15 50.67 -18.29
CA TRP A 271 55.24 51.47 -17.46
C TRP A 271 54.13 50.62 -16.82
N VAL A 272 53.57 49.64 -17.54
CA VAL A 272 52.57 48.71 -17.01
C VAL A 272 53.16 47.83 -15.91
N GLU A 273 54.43 47.44 -16.03
CA GLU A 273 55.14 46.73 -14.95
C GLU A 273 55.40 47.62 -13.73
N ASP A 274 55.81 48.87 -13.94
CA ASP A 274 56.03 49.86 -12.88
C ASP A 274 54.71 50.25 -12.18
N GLU A 275 53.58 50.25 -12.90
CA GLU A 275 52.25 50.58 -12.37
C GLU A 275 51.77 49.60 -11.30
N LYS A 276 52.22 48.35 -11.32
CA LYS A 276 51.91 47.38 -10.26
C LYS A 276 52.38 47.83 -8.86
N LYS A 277 53.32 48.77 -8.79
CA LYS A 277 53.87 49.34 -7.55
C LYS A 277 53.30 50.73 -7.23
N TYR A 278 52.43 51.26 -8.09
CA TYR A 278 51.84 52.58 -7.93
C TYR A 278 50.61 52.52 -7.02
N VAL A 279 50.55 53.40 -6.02
CA VAL A 279 49.40 53.53 -5.12
C VAL A 279 48.54 54.69 -5.61
N ILE A 280 47.27 54.41 -5.92
CA ILE A 280 46.30 55.42 -6.34
C ILE A 280 45.88 56.24 -5.11
N ILE A 281 45.96 57.56 -5.21
CA ILE A 281 45.51 58.51 -4.17
C ILE A 281 44.28 59.25 -4.74
N ASP A 282 43.34 59.71 -3.91
CA ASP A 282 42.11 60.38 -4.36
C ASP A 282 42.38 61.57 -5.31
N THR A 283 43.45 62.33 -5.08
CA THR A 283 43.89 63.44 -5.95
C THR A 283 44.21 63.02 -7.38
N THR A 284 44.46 61.73 -7.64
CA THR A 284 44.79 61.21 -8.98
C THR A 284 43.56 61.21 -9.90
N VAL A 285 42.36 61.02 -9.33
CA VAL A 285 41.09 61.03 -10.07
C VAL A 285 40.75 62.47 -10.47
N ASP A 286 40.90 63.42 -9.54
CA ASP A 286 40.65 64.84 -9.80
C ASP A 286 41.57 65.40 -10.89
N ILE A 287 42.85 65.01 -10.90
CA ILE A 287 43.81 65.42 -11.94
C ILE A 287 43.45 64.81 -13.29
N LEU A 288 42.92 63.58 -13.31
CA LEU A 288 42.49 62.93 -14.54
C LEU A 288 41.27 63.64 -15.14
N ASP A 289 40.30 64.03 -14.32
CA ASP A 289 39.13 64.78 -14.77
C ASP A 289 39.52 66.22 -15.19
N LEU A 290 40.47 66.85 -14.51
CA LEU A 290 41.03 68.14 -14.93
C LEU A 290 41.70 68.02 -16.32
N LEU A 291 42.46 66.96 -16.55
CA LEU A 291 43.13 66.72 -17.83
C LEU A 291 42.14 66.37 -18.96
N MET A 292 40.99 65.76 -18.66
CA MET A 292 39.94 65.54 -19.66
C MET A 292 39.27 66.86 -20.11
N ASN A 293 39.27 67.88 -19.24
CA ASN A 293 38.62 69.17 -19.50
C ASN A 293 39.59 70.26 -20.01
N HIS A 294 40.90 70.02 -19.98
CA HIS A 294 41.93 70.99 -20.39
C HIS A 294 42.91 70.39 -21.40
N SER A 295 43.39 71.20 -22.35
CA SER A 295 44.28 70.76 -23.44
C SER A 295 45.74 70.53 -23.03
N SER A 296 46.14 70.91 -21.81
CA SER A 296 47.50 70.69 -21.30
C SER A 296 47.52 70.62 -19.77
N LEU A 297 48.45 69.86 -19.22
CA LEU A 297 48.69 69.73 -17.78
C LEU A 297 50.18 69.85 -17.50
N THR A 298 50.55 70.73 -16.57
CA THR A 298 51.93 70.86 -16.08
C THR A 298 52.00 70.38 -14.63
N VAL A 299 52.82 69.36 -14.38
CA VAL A 299 53.02 68.81 -13.02
C VAL A 299 54.33 69.33 -12.43
N ALA A 300 54.24 70.21 -11.43
CA ALA A 300 55.40 70.78 -10.72
C ALA A 300 55.50 70.23 -9.29
N GLY A 301 56.71 70.19 -8.72
CA GLY A 301 56.95 69.72 -7.35
C GLY A 301 58.42 69.41 -7.07
N ASN A 302 58.76 69.13 -5.81
CA ASN A 302 60.14 68.86 -5.37
C ASN A 302 60.74 67.59 -6.02
N ALA A 303 62.07 67.53 -6.12
CA ALA A 303 62.74 66.34 -6.65
C ALA A 303 62.33 65.08 -5.84
N GLY A 304 62.05 63.97 -6.52
CA GLY A 304 61.63 62.71 -5.90
C GLY A 304 60.14 62.57 -5.54
N CYS A 305 59.30 63.60 -5.70
CA CYS A 305 57.88 63.56 -5.29
C CYS A 305 56.94 62.75 -6.22
N GLY A 306 57.46 61.87 -7.07
CA GLY A 306 56.62 60.96 -7.87
C GLY A 306 55.97 61.52 -9.14
N LYS A 307 56.32 62.75 -9.60
CA LYS A 307 55.74 63.38 -10.81
C LYS A 307 55.72 62.47 -12.04
N THR A 308 56.83 61.80 -12.32
CA THR A 308 56.95 60.89 -13.46
C THR A 308 56.05 59.66 -13.31
N ALA A 309 55.87 59.16 -12.09
CA ALA A 309 54.97 58.03 -11.83
C ALA A 309 53.50 58.43 -12.02
N LEU A 310 53.12 59.62 -11.55
CA LEU A 310 51.80 60.21 -11.77
C LEU A 310 51.48 60.39 -13.26
N ILE A 311 52.38 61.00 -14.03
CA ILE A 311 52.20 61.20 -15.48
C ILE A 311 52.04 59.87 -16.21
N ARG A 312 52.84 58.85 -15.86
CA ARG A 312 52.73 57.50 -16.45
C ARG A 312 51.39 56.84 -16.13
N HIS A 313 50.94 56.94 -14.87
CA HIS A 313 49.64 56.39 -14.47
C HIS A 313 48.48 57.05 -15.23
N LEU A 314 48.49 58.38 -15.33
CA LEU A 314 47.49 59.13 -16.11
C LEU A 314 47.51 58.72 -17.59
N ALA A 315 48.69 58.56 -18.18
CA ALA A 315 48.84 58.13 -19.56
C ALA A 315 48.26 56.72 -19.81
N LEU A 316 48.46 55.76 -18.90
CA LEU A 316 47.89 54.41 -19.01
C LEU A 316 46.36 54.40 -18.90
N ARG A 317 45.79 55.27 -18.05
CA ARG A 317 44.34 55.45 -17.95
C ARG A 317 43.74 56.05 -19.22
N LEU A 318 44.39 57.04 -19.81
CA LEU A 318 43.98 57.60 -21.12
C LEU A 318 44.07 56.54 -22.23
N MET A 319 45.10 55.69 -22.20
CA MET A 319 45.23 54.59 -23.16
C MET A 319 44.06 53.59 -23.05
N SER A 320 43.60 53.27 -21.84
CA SER A 320 42.41 52.42 -21.63
C SER A 320 41.10 53.04 -22.15
N ARG A 321 41.08 54.37 -22.30
CA ARG A 321 39.97 55.14 -22.89
C ARG A 321 40.11 55.36 -24.40
N GLY A 322 41.12 54.76 -25.04
CA GLY A 322 41.30 54.79 -26.49
C GLY A 322 42.22 55.90 -27.03
N TYR A 323 42.93 56.64 -26.17
CA TYR A 323 43.90 57.66 -26.60
C TYR A 323 45.26 57.06 -26.98
N GLU A 324 45.91 57.62 -28.00
CA GLU A 324 47.26 57.24 -28.40
C GLU A 324 48.30 58.06 -27.60
N ILE A 325 49.20 57.37 -26.90
CA ILE A 325 50.20 57.98 -26.01
C ILE A 325 51.57 58.04 -26.69
N VAL A 326 52.15 59.25 -26.77
CA VAL A 326 53.50 59.48 -27.32
C VAL A 326 54.42 60.05 -26.23
N PRO A 327 55.26 59.22 -25.59
CA PRO A 327 56.18 59.70 -24.55
C PRO A 327 57.36 60.47 -25.14
N ILE A 328 57.57 61.70 -24.67
CA ILE A 328 58.77 62.51 -24.95
C ILE A 328 59.46 62.76 -23.61
N ILE A 329 60.60 62.08 -23.38
CA ILE A 329 61.29 62.10 -22.08
C ILE A 329 62.35 63.20 -22.02
N GLU A 330 62.98 63.51 -23.16
CA GLU A 330 63.97 64.56 -23.28
C GLU A 330 63.59 65.51 -24.41
N PRO A 331 63.69 66.84 -24.22
CA PRO A 331 63.36 67.82 -25.26
C PRO A 331 64.17 67.65 -26.56
N LYS A 332 65.33 66.97 -26.51
CA LYS A 332 66.18 66.66 -27.67
C LYS A 332 65.65 65.54 -28.57
N GLN A 333 64.50 64.95 -28.23
CA GLN A 333 63.88 63.83 -28.95
C GLN A 333 62.72 64.26 -29.87
N LEU A 334 62.43 65.56 -29.89
CA LEU A 334 61.64 66.26 -30.91
C LEU A 334 62.59 66.79 -31.97
#